data_AF-A0A1W9SFV5-F1
#
_entry.id   AF-A0A1W9SFV5-F1
#
_cell.length_a   1.000
_cell.length_b   1.000
_cell.length_c   1.000
_cell.angle_alpha   90.00
_cell.angle_beta   90.00
_cell.angle_gamma   90.00
#
_symmetry.space_group_name_H-M   'P 1'
#
loop_
_entity.id
_entity.type
_entity.pdbx_description
1 polymer ?
#
loop_
_entity_poly.entity_id
_entity_poly.type
_entity_poly.pdbx_seq_one_letter_code
_entity_poly.pdbx_strand_id
1 'polypeptide(L)'
;MFGKIPATVEKHLTAGAEGKIPDTPKAGDPVFNNTFNIIVGSNWQAVNAARITAQKLGYHTLILSTFVEGETKDVARVHAAIAKEILKSGNPISKPACIISGGETTVTIKGDGLGGRNQEFVLAAAIDINNLKNVVVFSAGTDGTDGPTDAAGAIADGETITRAKKMGLNAFTYLQNNDSYHFFEKLGDLIKTGPTNTNVMDLRILLID
;
A
#
# COMPACT_ATOMS: atom_id res chain seq x y z
N MET A 1 36.41 4.50 3.10
CA MET A 1 35.68 3.52 3.94
C MET A 1 36.66 2.64 4.71
N PHE A 2 37.78 2.24 4.09
CA PHE A 2 38.96 1.71 4.78
C PHE A 2 39.43 2.65 5.91
N GLY A 3 39.69 2.09 7.09
CA GLY A 3 39.97 2.83 8.33
C GLY A 3 38.75 3.25 9.19
N LYS A 4 37.51 3.05 8.72
CA LYS A 4 36.27 3.28 9.51
C LYS A 4 35.47 2.00 9.82
N ILE A 5 35.94 0.85 9.34
CA ILE A 5 35.32 -0.45 9.54
C ILE A 5 36.23 -1.33 10.40
N PRO A 6 35.69 -2.33 11.13
CA PRO A 6 36.51 -3.25 11.90
C PRO A 6 37.58 -3.92 11.04
N ALA A 7 38.79 -4.06 11.58
CA ALA A 7 39.94 -4.60 10.86
C ALA A 7 39.69 -6.01 10.27
N THR A 8 38.82 -6.80 10.89
CA THR A 8 38.42 -8.12 10.40
C THR A 8 37.61 -8.05 9.10
N VAL A 9 36.71 -7.06 8.97
CA VAL A 9 35.91 -6.83 7.76
C VAL A 9 36.80 -6.31 6.64
N GLU A 10 37.65 -5.33 6.95
CA GLU A 10 38.64 -4.80 6.00
C GLU A 10 39.54 -5.92 5.45
N LYS A 11 40.08 -6.77 6.33
CA LYS A 11 40.88 -7.92 5.95
C LYS A 11 40.11 -8.89 5.04
N HIS A 12 38.84 -9.18 5.33
CA HIS A 12 38.02 -10.09 4.53
C HIS A 12 37.73 -9.52 3.13
N LEU A 13 37.29 -8.26 3.04
CA LEU A 13 37.00 -7.61 1.76
C LEU A 13 38.25 -7.47 0.89
N THR A 14 39.39 -7.10 1.48
CA THR A 14 40.67 -7.03 0.77
C THR A 14 41.09 -8.41 0.27
N ALA A 15 40.98 -9.45 1.09
CA ALA A 15 41.29 -10.81 0.65
C ALA A 15 40.37 -11.28 -0.49
N GLY A 16 39.10 -10.89 -0.50
CA GLY A 16 38.15 -11.18 -1.59
C GLY A 16 38.51 -10.45 -2.87
N ALA A 17 38.82 -9.16 -2.79
CA ALA A 17 39.25 -8.35 -3.93
C ALA A 17 40.57 -8.85 -4.54
N GLU A 18 41.46 -9.40 -3.72
CA GLU A 18 42.72 -10.03 -4.15
C GLU A 18 42.54 -11.48 -4.66
N GLY A 19 41.33 -12.03 -4.64
CA GLY A 19 41.04 -13.41 -5.06
C GLY A 19 41.60 -14.49 -4.10
N LYS A 20 42.01 -14.11 -2.88
CA LYS A 20 42.51 -15.03 -1.85
C LYS A 20 41.39 -15.82 -1.18
N ILE A 21 40.16 -15.32 -1.26
CA ILE A 21 38.94 -16.04 -0.86
C ILE A 21 37.94 -16.05 -2.03
N PRO A 22 37.12 -17.11 -2.18
CA PRO A 22 36.10 -17.15 -3.21
C PRO A 22 35.07 -16.02 -3.04
N ASP A 23 34.61 -15.47 -4.16
CA ASP A 23 33.46 -14.56 -4.18
C ASP A 23 32.16 -15.35 -3.99
N THR A 24 31.06 -14.63 -3.78
CA THR A 24 29.70 -15.14 -3.92
C THR A 24 29.48 -15.80 -5.29
N PRO A 25 28.71 -16.92 -5.35
CA PRO A 25 28.40 -17.59 -6.60
C PRO A 25 27.81 -16.62 -7.65
N LYS A 26 28.29 -16.73 -8.89
CA LYS A 26 27.84 -15.88 -10.00
C LYS A 26 26.86 -16.63 -10.89
N ALA A 27 26.21 -15.91 -11.81
CA ALA A 27 25.38 -16.54 -12.82
C ALA A 27 26.20 -17.60 -13.59
N GLY A 28 25.68 -18.83 -13.67
CA GLY A 28 26.36 -19.97 -14.30
C GLY A 28 27.27 -20.79 -13.38
N ASP A 29 27.37 -20.44 -12.09
CA ASP A 29 28.09 -21.26 -11.11
C ASP A 29 27.43 -22.65 -10.97
N PRO A 30 28.19 -23.77 -11.00
CA PRO A 30 27.65 -25.11 -10.87
C PRO A 30 26.81 -25.36 -9.61
N VAL A 31 26.97 -24.56 -8.55
CA VAL A 31 26.13 -24.63 -7.35
C VAL A 31 24.63 -24.46 -7.67
N PHE A 32 24.31 -23.75 -8.76
CA PHE A 32 22.93 -23.53 -9.18
C PHE A 32 22.35 -24.63 -10.06
N ASN A 33 23.13 -25.62 -10.51
CA ASN A 33 22.67 -26.67 -11.45
C ASN A 33 21.47 -27.48 -10.93
N ASN A 34 21.36 -27.63 -9.61
CA ASN A 34 20.27 -28.35 -8.95
C ASN A 34 19.43 -27.43 -8.04
N THR A 35 19.49 -26.12 -8.25
CA THR A 35 18.78 -25.13 -7.44
C THR A 35 17.58 -24.57 -8.21
N PHE A 36 16.40 -24.62 -7.61
CA PHE A 36 15.17 -24.03 -8.15
C PHE A 36 14.60 -23.03 -7.15
N ASN A 37 14.34 -21.81 -7.61
CA ASN A 37 13.73 -20.76 -6.79
C ASN A 37 12.29 -20.54 -7.28
N ILE A 38 11.32 -20.69 -6.39
CA ILE A 38 9.90 -20.48 -6.69
C ILE A 38 9.36 -19.44 -5.72
N ILE A 39 8.77 -18.37 -6.25
CA ILE A 39 8.07 -17.37 -5.44
C ILE A 39 6.67 -17.89 -5.14
N VAL A 40 6.42 -18.23 -3.87
CA VAL A 40 5.13 -18.76 -3.40
C VAL A 40 4.24 -17.70 -2.75
N GLY A 41 4.79 -16.53 -2.43
CA GLY A 41 4.08 -15.36 -1.91
C GLY A 41 4.63 -14.07 -2.51
N SER A 42 3.76 -13.22 -3.04
CA SER A 42 4.12 -11.94 -3.66
C SER A 42 2.93 -10.98 -3.69
N ASN A 43 3.21 -9.69 -3.82
CA ASN A 43 2.17 -8.67 -3.94
C ASN A 43 1.29 -8.91 -5.17
N TRP A 44 1.89 -9.38 -6.28
CA TRP A 44 1.15 -9.80 -7.46
C TRP A 44 0.10 -10.87 -7.17
N GLN A 45 0.42 -11.89 -6.37
CA GLN A 45 -0.56 -12.92 -6.01
C GLN A 45 -1.73 -12.33 -5.22
N ALA A 46 -1.49 -11.40 -4.29
CA ALA A 46 -2.54 -10.71 -3.54
C ALA A 46 -3.42 -9.83 -4.45
N VAL A 47 -2.81 -8.97 -5.28
CA VAL A 47 -3.50 -8.11 -6.25
C VAL A 47 -4.30 -8.94 -7.26
N ASN A 48 -3.72 -10.02 -7.78
CA ASN A 48 -4.40 -10.90 -8.73
C ASN A 48 -5.55 -11.68 -8.08
N ALA A 49 -5.42 -12.08 -6.82
CA ALA A 49 -6.52 -12.68 -6.06
C ALA A 49 -7.67 -11.68 -5.87
N ALA A 50 -7.37 -10.42 -5.52
CA ALA A 50 -8.36 -9.34 -5.44
C ALA A 50 -9.05 -9.12 -6.79
N ARG A 51 -8.30 -9.12 -7.91
CA ARG A 51 -8.85 -9.02 -9.28
C ARG A 51 -9.83 -10.15 -9.57
N ILE A 52 -9.44 -11.40 -9.34
CA ILE A 52 -10.29 -12.57 -9.59
C ILE A 52 -11.57 -12.49 -8.75
N THR A 53 -11.48 -12.09 -7.49
CA THR A 53 -12.64 -11.92 -6.61
C THR A 53 -13.56 -10.81 -7.11
N ALA A 54 -13.03 -9.65 -7.47
CA ALA A 54 -13.82 -8.54 -8.00
C ALA A 54 -14.54 -8.91 -9.31
N GLN A 55 -13.87 -9.63 -10.22
CA GLN A 55 -14.49 -10.14 -11.45
C GLN A 55 -15.64 -11.11 -11.16
N LYS A 56 -15.49 -12.01 -10.18
CA LYS A 56 -16.56 -12.92 -9.76
C LYS A 56 -17.76 -12.18 -9.17
N LEU A 57 -17.54 -11.01 -8.58
CA LEU A 57 -18.59 -10.12 -8.07
C LEU A 57 -19.19 -9.22 -9.16
N GLY A 58 -18.75 -9.33 -10.41
CA GLY A 58 -19.31 -8.61 -11.56
C GLY A 58 -18.61 -7.28 -11.91
N TYR A 59 -17.51 -6.94 -11.24
CA TYR A 59 -16.75 -5.72 -11.54
C TYR A 59 -15.82 -5.90 -12.74
N HIS A 60 -15.76 -4.89 -13.60
CA HIS A 60 -14.63 -4.70 -14.51
C HIS A 60 -13.40 -4.27 -13.70
N THR A 61 -12.25 -4.90 -13.94
CA THR A 61 -11.06 -4.68 -13.12
C THR A 61 -9.95 -3.98 -13.88
N LEU A 62 -9.30 -3.02 -13.22
CA LEU A 62 -8.07 -2.37 -13.68
C LEU A 62 -6.98 -2.53 -12.62
N ILE A 63 -5.96 -3.34 -12.90
CA ILE A 63 -4.73 -3.34 -12.09
C ILE A 63 -3.87 -2.17 -12.57
N LEU A 64 -3.57 -1.22 -11.69
CA LEU A 64 -2.67 -0.10 -12.03
C LEU A 64 -1.20 -0.55 -12.03
N SER A 65 -0.75 -1.17 -10.93
CA SER A 65 0.61 -1.71 -10.78
C SER A 65 0.73 -2.46 -9.45
N THR A 66 1.72 -3.35 -9.35
CA THR A 66 2.22 -3.94 -8.09
C THR A 66 3.52 -3.28 -7.59
N PHE A 67 3.95 -2.22 -8.26
CA PHE A 67 5.16 -1.44 -8.00
C PHE A 67 4.80 0.00 -7.62
N VAL A 68 3.63 0.23 -7.04
CA VAL A 68 3.24 1.58 -6.62
C VAL A 68 4.07 1.96 -5.40
N GLU A 69 4.83 3.04 -5.54
CA GLU A 69 5.71 3.60 -4.52
C GLU A 69 5.56 5.12 -4.48
N GLY A 70 6.14 5.75 -3.46
CA GLY A 70 6.17 7.19 -3.30
C GLY A 70 5.26 7.70 -2.18
N GLU A 71 5.04 9.01 -2.16
CA GLU A 71 4.31 9.69 -1.09
C GLU A 71 2.81 9.33 -1.12
N THR A 72 2.36 8.72 -0.03
CA THR A 72 1.05 8.08 0.11
C THR A 72 -0.13 8.96 -0.34
N LYS A 73 -0.20 10.19 0.15
CA LYS A 73 -1.28 11.13 -0.20
C LYS A 73 -1.31 11.49 -1.69
N ASP A 74 -0.16 11.50 -2.36
CA ASP A 74 -0.07 11.84 -3.78
C ASP A 74 -0.50 10.67 -4.63
N VAL A 75 -0.13 9.44 -4.22
CA VAL A 75 -0.66 8.21 -4.81
C VAL A 75 -2.18 8.14 -4.65
N ALA A 76 -2.73 8.45 -3.46
CA ALA A 76 -4.16 8.48 -3.20
C ALA A 76 -4.92 9.45 -4.12
N ARG A 77 -4.38 10.67 -4.31
CA ARG A 77 -4.94 11.69 -5.23
C ARG A 77 -5.05 11.17 -6.66
N VAL A 78 -4.03 10.49 -7.15
CA VAL A 78 -4.03 9.90 -8.50
C VAL A 78 -5.10 8.80 -8.60
N HIS A 79 -5.24 7.93 -7.60
CA HIS A 79 -6.28 6.90 -7.59
C HIS A 79 -7.69 7.51 -7.61
N ALA A 80 -7.93 8.54 -6.79
CA ALA A 80 -9.19 9.25 -6.76
C ALA A 80 -9.49 9.97 -8.09
N ALA A 81 -8.47 10.52 -8.76
CA ALA A 81 -8.62 11.12 -10.09
C ALA A 81 -9.05 10.09 -11.15
N ILE A 82 -8.49 8.88 -11.13
CA ILE A 82 -8.91 7.79 -12.03
C ILE A 82 -10.35 7.36 -11.73
N ALA A 83 -10.74 7.24 -10.46
CA ALA A 83 -12.12 6.93 -10.08
C ALA A 83 -13.12 7.99 -10.58
N LYS A 84 -12.75 9.28 -10.51
CA LYS A 84 -13.53 10.39 -11.06
C LYS A 84 -13.68 10.29 -12.58
N GLU A 85 -12.62 9.91 -13.28
CA GLU A 85 -12.66 9.72 -14.74
C GLU A 85 -13.61 8.57 -15.12
N ILE A 86 -13.51 7.42 -14.43
CA ILE A 86 -14.41 6.28 -14.63
C ILE A 86 -15.86 6.68 -14.40
N LEU A 87 -16.16 7.39 -13.31
CA LEU A 87 -17.51 7.89 -13.03
C LEU A 87 -18.06 8.79 -14.14
N LYS A 88 -17.21 9.67 -14.67
CA LYS A 88 -17.60 10.70 -15.62
C LYS A 88 -17.75 10.18 -17.05
N SER A 89 -16.82 9.33 -17.50
CA SER A 89 -16.69 8.97 -18.93
C SER A 89 -16.67 7.46 -19.17
N GLY A 90 -16.54 6.62 -18.14
CA GLY A 90 -16.32 5.19 -18.29
C GLY A 90 -14.94 4.82 -18.82
N ASN A 91 -13.99 5.75 -18.80
CA ASN A 91 -12.58 5.52 -19.15
C ASN A 91 -11.74 5.39 -17.86
N PRO A 92 -10.75 4.48 -17.79
CA PRO A 92 -10.34 3.51 -18.81
C PRO A 92 -11.15 2.20 -18.81
N ILE A 93 -12.06 2.02 -17.85
CA ILE A 93 -12.97 0.87 -17.77
C ILE A 93 -14.38 1.33 -17.38
N SER A 94 -15.40 0.64 -17.88
CA SER A 94 -16.80 0.94 -17.58
C SER A 94 -17.21 0.45 -16.19
N LYS A 95 -18.24 1.09 -15.62
CA LYS A 95 -18.84 0.65 -14.36
C LYS A 95 -19.70 -0.62 -14.55
N PRO A 96 -19.89 -1.45 -13.51
CA PRO A 96 -19.25 -1.37 -12.19
C PRO A 96 -17.75 -1.68 -12.30
N ALA A 97 -16.91 -0.85 -11.70
CA ALA A 97 -15.45 -0.86 -11.87
C ALA A 97 -14.71 -1.09 -10.53
N CYS A 98 -13.57 -1.78 -10.62
CA CYS A 98 -12.68 -2.05 -9.50
C CYS A 98 -11.23 -1.73 -9.91
N ILE A 99 -10.70 -0.65 -9.34
CA ILE A 99 -9.29 -0.28 -9.49
C ILE A 99 -8.52 -0.99 -8.39
N ILE A 100 -7.41 -1.65 -8.75
CA ILE A 100 -6.58 -2.41 -7.83
C ILE A 100 -5.13 -1.99 -8.00
N SER A 101 -4.42 -1.79 -6.91
CA SER A 101 -2.97 -1.61 -6.94
C SER A 101 -2.32 -2.22 -5.70
N GLY A 102 -1.02 -2.46 -5.82
CA GLY A 102 -0.19 -2.88 -4.71
C GLY A 102 1.23 -2.33 -4.87
N GLY A 103 2.09 -2.66 -3.91
CA GLY A 103 3.37 -2.01 -3.70
C GLY A 103 3.43 -1.41 -2.30
N GLU A 104 4.37 -0.51 -2.07
CA GLU A 104 4.67 0.03 -0.74
C GLU A 104 4.86 1.54 -0.84
N THR A 105 3.91 2.31 -0.30
CA THR A 105 4.05 3.77 -0.23
C THR A 105 4.72 4.19 1.06
N THR A 106 5.20 5.42 1.12
CA THR A 106 5.76 6.00 2.34
C THR A 106 4.96 7.21 2.78
N VAL A 107 5.08 7.55 4.06
CA VAL A 107 4.50 8.75 4.64
C VAL A 107 5.65 9.61 5.15
N THR A 108 5.70 10.86 4.70
CA THR A 108 6.59 11.84 5.31
C THR A 108 5.94 12.38 6.58
N ILE A 109 6.44 11.95 7.74
CA ILE A 109 5.94 12.38 9.06
C ILE A 109 6.27 13.87 9.28
N LYS A 110 5.24 14.64 9.61
CA LYS A 110 5.30 16.09 9.91
C LYS A 110 4.64 16.45 11.23
N GLY A 111 3.60 15.70 11.62
CA GLY A 111 2.92 15.83 12.89
C GLY A 111 3.36 14.80 13.92
N ASP A 112 2.66 14.79 15.04
CA ASP A 112 2.81 13.86 16.16
C ASP A 112 1.62 12.89 16.29
N GLY A 113 0.78 12.82 15.23
CA GLY A 113 -0.37 11.95 15.15
C GLY A 113 -0.03 10.46 15.08
N LEU A 114 -1.09 9.64 15.14
CA LEU A 114 -1.02 8.21 15.01
C LEU A 114 -1.65 7.76 13.68
N GLY A 115 -0.98 6.87 12.97
CA GLY A 115 -1.47 6.36 11.69
C GLY A 115 -0.43 5.54 10.95
N GLY A 116 -0.79 5.12 9.74
CA GLY A 116 0.10 4.45 8.80
C GLY A 116 -0.23 4.83 7.37
N ARG A 117 0.55 4.30 6.43
CA ARG A 117 0.44 4.61 5.00
C ARG A 117 -0.89 4.18 4.40
N ASN A 118 -1.47 3.06 4.83
CA ASN A 118 -2.75 2.59 4.32
C ASN A 118 -3.91 3.44 4.85
N GLN A 119 -3.88 3.78 6.13
CA GLN A 119 -4.85 4.70 6.73
C GLN A 119 -4.73 6.09 6.10
N GLU A 120 -3.51 6.62 5.94
CA GLU A 120 -3.30 7.93 5.31
C GLU A 120 -3.73 7.94 3.83
N PHE A 121 -3.52 6.84 3.10
CA PHE A 121 -4.02 6.67 1.73
C PHE A 121 -5.54 6.84 1.67
N VAL A 122 -6.24 6.14 2.55
CA VAL A 122 -7.71 6.16 2.61
C VAL A 122 -8.22 7.54 3.03
N LEU A 123 -7.56 8.21 3.99
CA LEU A 123 -7.94 9.56 4.41
C LEU A 123 -7.77 10.59 3.29
N ALA A 124 -6.62 10.55 2.59
CA ALA A 124 -6.37 11.42 1.46
C ALA A 124 -7.36 11.16 0.32
N ALA A 125 -7.64 9.89 0.01
CA ALA A 125 -8.62 9.53 -1.00
C ALA A 125 -10.05 9.96 -0.59
N ALA A 126 -10.45 9.78 0.68
CA ALA A 126 -11.76 10.17 1.20
C ALA A 126 -12.04 11.68 1.01
N ILE A 127 -11.01 12.51 1.22
CA ILE A 127 -11.08 13.96 0.95
C ILE A 127 -11.39 14.20 -0.53
N ASP A 128 -10.71 13.50 -1.43
CA ASP A 128 -10.85 13.72 -2.87
C ASP A 128 -12.13 13.13 -3.46
N ILE A 129 -12.66 12.04 -2.89
CA ILE A 129 -13.92 11.40 -3.33
C ILE A 129 -15.15 11.94 -2.60
N ASN A 130 -14.99 12.94 -1.73
CA ASN A 130 -16.09 13.53 -0.98
C ASN A 130 -17.28 13.90 -1.88
N ASN A 131 -18.48 13.49 -1.47
CA ASN A 131 -19.75 13.63 -2.20
C ASN A 131 -19.87 12.86 -3.52
N LEU A 132 -18.89 12.02 -3.88
CA LEU A 132 -19.05 11.08 -4.99
C LEU A 132 -19.90 9.90 -4.51
N LYS A 133 -21.06 9.71 -5.14
CA LYS A 133 -21.90 8.54 -4.86
C LYS A 133 -21.24 7.29 -5.43
N ASN A 134 -21.53 6.15 -4.80
CA ASN A 134 -21.13 4.83 -5.28
C ASN A 134 -19.61 4.63 -5.45
N VAL A 135 -18.79 5.33 -4.65
CA VAL A 135 -17.34 5.13 -4.62
C VAL A 135 -16.92 4.71 -3.22
N VAL A 136 -16.16 3.63 -3.15
CA VAL A 136 -15.53 3.12 -1.92
C VAL A 136 -14.04 2.99 -2.17
N VAL A 137 -13.23 3.39 -1.19
CA VAL A 137 -11.78 3.22 -1.18
C VAL A 137 -11.37 2.41 0.05
N PHE A 138 -10.47 1.46 -0.17
CA PHE A 138 -9.91 0.57 0.82
C PHE A 138 -8.39 0.48 0.61
N SER A 139 -7.64 0.45 1.70
CA SER A 139 -6.20 0.13 1.68
C SER A 139 -5.85 -0.65 2.94
N ALA A 140 -5.05 -1.69 2.80
CA ALA A 140 -4.53 -2.44 3.94
C ALA A 140 -3.16 -3.07 3.69
N GLY A 141 -2.33 -3.11 4.74
CA GLY A 141 -1.12 -3.90 4.82
C GLY A 141 -1.47 -5.38 4.96
N THR A 142 -0.84 -6.22 4.14
CA THR A 142 -1.14 -7.67 4.14
C THR A 142 -0.64 -8.40 5.37
N ASP A 143 0.21 -7.79 6.19
CA ASP A 143 0.66 -8.29 7.50
C ASP A 143 -0.33 -8.07 8.64
N GLY A 144 -1.39 -7.30 8.37
CA GLY A 144 -2.42 -6.98 9.35
C GLY A 144 -2.10 -5.76 10.21
N THR A 145 -1.05 -5.01 9.88
CA THR A 145 -0.62 -3.81 10.59
C THR A 145 -0.32 -2.66 9.62
N ASP A 146 -0.48 -1.43 10.09
CA ASP A 146 -0.20 -0.22 9.32
C ASP A 146 0.33 0.87 10.23
N GLY A 147 1.61 1.21 10.05
CA GLY A 147 2.34 2.06 10.99
C GLY A 147 2.41 1.43 12.40
N PRO A 148 2.63 2.25 13.45
CA PRO A 148 2.65 1.77 14.83
C PRO A 148 1.23 1.64 15.41
N THR A 149 0.32 0.96 14.69
CA THR A 149 -1.10 0.82 15.07
C THR A 149 -1.56 -0.64 15.09
N ASP A 150 -2.73 -0.91 15.66
CA ASP A 150 -3.38 -2.24 15.66
C ASP A 150 -4.30 -2.47 14.45
N ALA A 151 -4.34 -1.52 13.52
CA ALA A 151 -5.12 -1.60 12.29
C ALA A 151 -4.21 -2.01 11.13
N ALA A 152 -4.75 -2.78 10.20
CA ALA A 152 -4.12 -3.07 8.91
C ALA A 152 -4.28 -1.92 7.92
N GLY A 153 -5.24 -1.02 8.16
CA GLY A 153 -5.61 0.02 7.22
C GLY A 153 -6.97 0.63 7.54
N ALA A 154 -7.67 1.13 6.52
CA ALA A 154 -8.98 1.77 6.67
C ALA A 154 -9.85 1.56 5.43
N ILE A 155 -11.13 1.94 5.55
CA ILE A 155 -12.09 2.04 4.45
C ILE A 155 -12.81 3.39 4.50
N ALA A 156 -13.15 3.94 3.35
CA ALA A 156 -13.95 5.16 3.26
C ALA A 156 -14.84 5.16 2.01
N ASP A 157 -15.89 5.96 2.04
CA ASP A 157 -16.77 6.21 0.91
C ASP A 157 -16.96 7.71 0.69
N GLY A 158 -17.76 8.07 -0.30
CA GLY A 158 -18.08 9.48 -0.59
C GLY A 158 -18.84 10.20 0.52
N GLU A 159 -19.35 9.51 1.54
CA GLU A 159 -20.07 10.10 2.68
C GLU A 159 -19.19 10.25 3.93
N THR A 160 -18.03 9.58 3.99
CA THR A 160 -17.08 9.62 5.12
C THR A 160 -16.80 11.04 5.62
N ILE A 161 -16.52 12.00 4.73
CA ILE A 161 -16.23 13.39 5.13
C ILE A 161 -17.47 14.07 5.72
N THR A 162 -18.67 13.77 5.21
CA THR A 162 -19.93 14.28 5.77
C THR A 162 -20.20 13.70 7.15
N ARG A 163 -19.95 12.40 7.36
CA ARG A 163 -20.02 11.75 8.68
C ARG A 163 -19.04 12.40 9.66
N ALA A 164 -17.79 12.57 9.25
CA ALA A 164 -16.73 13.20 10.05
C ALA A 164 -17.11 14.62 10.49
N LYS A 165 -17.64 15.45 9.59
CA LYS A 165 -18.08 16.81 9.90
C LYS A 165 -19.20 16.85 10.94
N LYS A 166 -20.18 15.93 10.87
CA LYS A 166 -21.25 15.81 11.87
C LYS A 166 -20.72 15.50 13.27
N MET A 167 -19.53 14.90 13.36
CA MET A 167 -18.83 14.59 14.60
C MET A 167 -17.81 15.67 15.00
N GLY A 168 -17.76 16.80 14.29
CA GLY A 168 -16.80 17.88 14.55
C GLY A 168 -15.36 17.57 14.12
N LEU A 169 -15.14 16.55 13.28
CA LEU A 169 -13.82 16.16 12.81
C LEU A 169 -13.44 16.89 11.51
N ASN A 170 -12.18 17.34 11.41
CA ASN A 170 -11.62 17.96 10.22
C ASN A 170 -10.58 17.05 9.56
N ALA A 171 -10.97 16.38 8.48
CA ALA A 171 -10.11 15.44 7.76
C ALA A 171 -8.76 16.04 7.30
N PHE A 172 -8.74 17.31 6.88
CA PHE A 172 -7.49 17.98 6.46
C PHE A 172 -6.54 18.18 7.64
N THR A 173 -7.05 18.53 8.82
CA THR A 173 -6.26 18.67 10.04
C THR A 173 -5.66 17.33 10.45
N TYR A 174 -6.47 16.26 10.46
CA TYR A 174 -6.01 14.90 10.75
C TYR A 174 -4.93 14.43 9.77
N LEU A 175 -5.15 14.68 8.46
CA LEU A 175 -4.17 14.33 7.43
C LEU A 175 -2.86 15.11 7.58
N GLN A 176 -2.93 16.41 7.85
CA GLN A 176 -1.73 17.25 8.05
C GLN A 176 -0.93 16.85 9.29
N ASN A 177 -1.59 16.34 10.33
CA ASN A 177 -0.94 15.90 11.56
C ASN A 177 -0.48 14.43 11.52
N ASN A 178 -0.61 13.73 10.39
CA ASN A 178 -0.38 12.28 10.25
C ASN A 178 -1.20 11.45 11.27
N ASP A 179 -2.43 11.89 11.54
CA ASP A 179 -3.30 11.33 12.58
C ASP A 179 -4.48 10.52 12.02
N SER A 180 -4.23 9.75 10.95
CA SER A 180 -5.28 9.00 10.25
C SER A 180 -5.95 7.93 11.10
N TYR A 181 -5.25 7.36 12.09
CA TYR A 181 -5.79 6.34 12.99
C TYR A 181 -6.96 6.88 13.81
N HIS A 182 -6.76 7.97 14.56
CA HIS A 182 -7.82 8.53 15.42
C HIS A 182 -8.99 9.09 14.59
N PHE A 183 -8.75 9.51 13.35
CA PHE A 183 -9.83 9.92 12.45
C PHE A 183 -10.77 8.75 12.15
N PHE A 184 -10.25 7.61 11.70
CA PHE A 184 -11.05 6.44 11.35
C PHE A 184 -11.55 5.67 12.57
N GLU A 185 -10.82 5.70 13.69
CA GLU A 185 -11.26 5.12 14.96
C GLU A 185 -12.58 5.73 15.40
N LYS A 186 -12.67 7.07 15.37
CA LYS A 186 -13.91 7.78 15.72
C LYS A 186 -15.07 7.47 14.79
N LEU A 187 -14.80 7.12 13.54
CA LEU A 187 -15.81 6.77 12.55
C LEU A 187 -16.20 5.29 12.56
N GLY A 188 -15.41 4.43 13.22
CA GLY A 188 -15.58 2.97 13.16
C GLY A 188 -15.12 2.34 11.84
N ASP A 189 -14.25 3.03 11.10
CA ASP A 189 -13.87 2.70 9.72
C ASP A 189 -12.45 2.10 9.60
N LEU A 190 -11.85 1.74 10.74
CA LEU A 190 -10.57 1.03 10.78
C LEU A 190 -10.73 -0.43 10.35
N ILE A 191 -9.74 -0.94 9.61
CA ILE A 191 -9.68 -2.35 9.24
C ILE A 191 -8.74 -3.05 10.21
N LYS A 192 -9.30 -3.81 11.15
CA LYS A 192 -8.55 -4.58 12.14
C LYS A 192 -8.66 -6.08 11.83
N THR A 193 -7.66 -6.62 11.14
CA THR A 193 -7.60 -8.06 10.82
C THR A 193 -6.95 -8.89 11.93
N GLY A 194 -6.18 -8.24 12.82
CA GLY A 194 -5.16 -8.92 13.61
C GLY A 194 -3.98 -9.39 12.73
N PRO A 195 -2.97 -10.03 13.32
CA PRO A 195 -1.80 -10.52 12.59
C PRO A 195 -2.21 -11.61 11.59
N THR A 196 -1.91 -11.39 10.32
CA THR A 196 -2.22 -12.35 9.24
C THR A 196 -1.14 -13.42 9.08
N ASN A 197 0.01 -13.24 9.72
CA ASN A 197 1.21 -14.10 9.64
C ASN A 197 1.77 -14.27 8.21
N THR A 198 1.59 -13.25 7.36
CA THR A 198 2.23 -13.14 6.04
C THR A 198 2.59 -11.68 5.78
N ASN A 199 3.48 -11.38 4.83
CA ASN A 199 3.68 -10.02 4.37
C ASN A 199 4.06 -10.01 2.89
N VAL A 200 3.18 -9.43 2.08
CA VAL A 200 3.38 -9.19 0.65
C VAL A 200 3.06 -7.73 0.29
N MET A 201 3.39 -6.79 1.18
CA MET A 201 3.17 -5.33 1.06
C MET A 201 1.68 -4.94 1.09
N ASP A 202 1.31 -3.79 0.52
CA ASP A 202 -0.04 -3.25 0.60
C ASP A 202 -0.94 -3.71 -0.55
N LEU A 203 -2.25 -3.72 -0.27
CA LEU A 203 -3.32 -3.86 -1.24
C LEU A 203 -4.26 -2.66 -1.16
N ARG A 204 -4.46 -1.98 -2.30
CA ARG A 204 -5.35 -0.83 -2.45
C ARG A 204 -6.46 -1.18 -3.44
N ILE A 205 -7.72 -0.88 -3.07
CA ILE A 205 -8.90 -1.16 -3.88
C ILE A 205 -9.79 0.08 -3.90
N LEU A 206 -10.22 0.50 -5.09
CA LEU A 206 -11.33 1.46 -5.24
C LEU A 206 -12.45 0.79 -6.03
N LEU A 207 -13.65 0.76 -5.47
CA LEU A 207 -14.86 0.28 -6.13
C LEU A 207 -15.71 1.46 -6.58
N ILE A 208 -16.27 1.35 -7.78
CA ILE A 208 -17.13 2.35 -8.40
C ILE A 208 -18.36 1.63 -8.98
N ASP A 209 -19.57 1.97 -8.53
CA ASP A 209 -20.85 1.40 -8.98
C ASP A 209 -21.66 2.36 -9.89
#